data_AF-A0ABD2X9K2-F1
#
_entry.id   AF-A0ABD2X9K2-F1
#
_cell.length_a   1.000
_cell.length_b   1.000
_cell.length_c   1.000
_cell.angle_alpha   90.00
_cell.angle_beta   90.00
_cell.angle_gamma   90.00
#
_symmetry.space_group_name_H-M   'P 1'
#
loop_
_entity.id
_entity.type
_entity.pdbx_description
1 polymer ?
#
loop_
_entity_poly.entity_id
_entity_poly.type
_entity_poly.pdbx_seq_one_letter_code
_entity_poly.pdbx_strand_id
1 'polypeptide(L)'
;MGIFASIKFVSVLLILIIHQLSGLVLQPVQPRTESQPEYRPEGPLVLCKFLPKEFIECDDPIDHKGNKTAKDEAGMGCVKFGGSRYEDVERTKVFCTVLPDIECHGCKTFLRDGVPCIKYSGHYFTTTLLYSILLGFLGMDRFCLGQTGTAVGKLLTLGGIGVWWVVDVILLVTNSLQPEDGSNWNPYV
;
A
#
# COMPACT_ATOMS: atom_id res chain seq x y z
N MET A 1 51.20 55.10 22.23
CA MET A 1 50.34 54.33 23.15
C MET A 1 49.02 53.83 22.52
N GLY A 2 48.78 53.99 21.20
CA GLY A 2 47.49 53.62 20.56
C GLY A 2 47.44 52.23 19.89
N ILE A 3 48.58 51.69 19.44
CA ILE A 3 48.62 50.44 18.65
C ILE A 3 48.36 49.20 19.53
N PHE A 4 48.89 49.19 20.76
CA PHE A 4 48.69 48.09 21.72
C PHE A 4 47.24 47.99 22.23
N ALA A 5 46.48 49.09 22.26
CA ALA A 5 45.08 49.08 22.65
C ALA A 5 44.19 48.44 21.57
N SER A 6 44.48 48.72 20.29
CA SER A 6 43.77 48.13 19.14
C SER A 6 43.97 46.61 19.05
N ILE A 7 45.18 46.12 19.30
CA ILE A 7 45.49 44.67 19.28
C ILE A 7 44.76 43.91 20.40
N LYS A 8 44.69 44.49 21.61
CA LYS A 8 43.91 43.90 22.71
C LYS A 8 42.41 43.87 22.41
N PHE A 9 41.89 44.90 21.75
CA PHE A 9 40.48 44.97 21.37
C PHE A 9 40.11 43.91 20.32
N VAL A 10 40.94 43.73 19.29
CA VAL A 10 40.74 42.71 18.26
C VAL A 10 40.86 41.30 18.84
N SER A 11 41.80 41.07 19.76
CA SER A 11 41.95 39.77 20.44
C SER A 11 40.74 39.42 21.32
N VAL A 12 40.24 40.38 22.11
CA VAL A 12 39.04 40.19 22.94
C VAL A 12 37.79 39.96 22.08
N LEU A 13 37.64 40.69 20.98
CA LEU A 13 36.52 40.51 20.05
C LEU A 13 36.58 39.13 19.36
N LEU A 14 37.77 38.66 18.97
CA LEU A 14 37.96 37.35 18.37
C LEU A 14 37.64 36.22 19.35
N ILE A 15 38.05 36.34 20.61
CA ILE A 15 37.75 35.37 21.67
C ILE A 15 36.24 35.35 21.98
N LEU A 16 35.57 36.51 22.01
CA LEU A 16 34.12 36.58 22.18
C LEU A 16 33.37 35.93 21.01
N ILE A 17 33.82 36.13 19.78
CA ILE A 17 33.23 35.51 18.58
C ILE A 17 33.42 33.98 18.61
N ILE A 18 34.61 33.49 19.00
CA ILE A 18 34.89 32.04 19.14
C ILE A 18 34.03 31.41 20.25
N HIS A 19 33.79 32.12 21.35
CA HIS A 19 32.88 31.66 22.42
C HIS A 19 31.40 31.64 21.98
N GLN A 20 30.96 32.61 21.16
CA GLN A 20 29.59 32.63 20.64
C GLN A 20 29.35 31.56 19.57
N LEU A 21 30.36 31.23 18.76
CA LEU A 21 30.30 30.16 17.75
C LEU A 21 30.32 28.75 18.36
N SER A 22 30.95 28.56 19.53
CA SER A 22 30.93 27.28 20.25
C SER A 22 29.63 27.03 21.02
N GLY A 23 28.76 28.04 21.16
CA GLY A 23 27.40 27.90 21.69
C GLY A 23 26.37 27.39 20.68
N LEU A 24 26.70 27.37 19.38
CA LEU A 24 25.84 26.88 18.29
C LEU A 24 26.10 25.39 18.01
N VAL A 25 26.28 24.61 19.07
CA VAL A 25 26.19 23.15 18.97
C VAL A 25 24.72 22.84 18.69
N LEU A 26 24.45 22.38 17.47
CA LEU A 26 23.22 21.64 17.14
C LEU A 26 23.01 20.60 18.24
N GLN A 27 22.00 20.82 19.08
CA GLN A 27 21.51 19.77 19.95
C GLN A 27 21.15 18.58 19.05
N PRO A 28 21.68 17.38 19.31
CA PRO A 28 21.16 16.19 18.65
C PRO A 28 19.67 16.11 19.00
N VAL A 29 18.82 15.98 17.98
CA VAL A 29 17.40 15.66 18.15
C VAL A 29 17.35 14.36 18.94
N GLN A 30 17.13 14.47 20.25
CA GLN A 30 16.82 13.34 21.10
C GLN A 30 15.48 12.79 20.58
N PRO A 31 15.37 11.47 20.29
CA PRO A 31 14.06 10.89 20.07
C PRO A 31 13.22 11.22 21.31
N ARG A 32 12.11 11.90 21.09
CA ARG A 32 11.18 12.26 22.14
C ARG A 32 10.68 10.94 22.72
N THR A 33 11.22 10.52 23.87
CA THR A 33 10.52 9.62 24.77
C THR A 33 9.37 10.42 25.34
N GLU A 34 8.36 10.63 24.50
CA GLU A 34 7.09 11.18 24.89
C GLU A 34 6.52 10.18 25.88
N SER A 35 6.47 10.56 27.15
CA SER A 35 5.70 9.84 28.15
C SER A 35 4.26 9.87 27.67
N GLN A 36 3.90 8.89 26.83
CA GLN A 36 2.54 8.68 26.40
C GLN A 36 1.71 8.58 27.69
N PRO A 37 0.64 9.38 27.84
CA PRO A 37 -0.22 9.27 29.00
C PRO A 37 -0.65 7.81 29.15
N GLU A 38 -0.74 7.32 30.38
CA GLU A 38 -1.21 5.95 30.65
C GLU A 38 -2.57 5.73 29.97
N TYR A 39 -2.72 4.64 29.24
CA TYR A 39 -3.97 4.32 28.56
C TYR A 39 -5.07 4.07 29.59
N ARG A 40 -6.15 4.84 29.51
CA ARG A 40 -7.33 4.67 30.37
C ARG A 40 -8.45 3.97 29.58
N PRO A 41 -8.75 2.70 29.88
CA PRO A 41 -9.77 1.95 29.14
C PRO A 41 -11.18 2.51 29.32
N GLU A 42 -11.46 3.13 30.47
CA GLU A 42 -12.73 3.82 30.77
C GLU A 42 -12.81 5.24 30.17
N GLY A 43 -11.74 5.69 29.51
CA GLY A 43 -11.71 6.98 28.86
C GLY A 43 -12.46 6.99 27.52
N PRO A 44 -12.78 8.18 26.98
CA PRO A 44 -13.45 8.30 25.69
C PRO A 44 -12.57 7.96 24.49
N LEU A 45 -11.23 7.93 24.67
CA LEU A 45 -10.27 7.75 23.57
C LEU A 45 -9.89 6.28 23.40
N VAL A 46 -10.13 5.75 22.20
CA VAL A 46 -9.67 4.42 21.79
C VAL A 46 -8.20 4.45 21.41
N LEU A 47 -7.51 3.30 21.46
CA LEU A 47 -6.13 3.19 20.96
C LEU A 47 -6.08 3.41 19.45
N CYS A 48 -5.16 4.27 18.98
CA CYS A 48 -4.97 4.56 17.55
C CYS A 48 -4.74 3.29 16.71
N LYS A 49 -4.09 2.26 17.27
CA LYS A 49 -3.86 0.97 16.60
C LYS A 49 -5.16 0.21 16.25
N PHE A 50 -6.23 0.42 17.01
CA PHE A 50 -7.52 -0.26 16.81
C PHE A 50 -8.52 0.52 15.98
N LEU A 51 -8.14 1.72 15.54
CA LEU A 51 -9.00 2.54 14.70
C LEU A 51 -9.34 1.77 13.41
N PRO A 52 -10.60 1.74 12.96
CA PRO A 52 -10.98 1.04 11.74
C PRO A 52 -10.46 1.78 10.49
N LYS A 53 -10.54 1.11 9.33
CA LYS A 53 -9.84 1.55 8.10
C LYS A 53 -10.33 2.88 7.56
N GLU A 54 -11.55 3.28 7.91
CA GLU A 54 -12.20 4.50 7.45
C GLU A 54 -11.61 5.76 8.11
N PHE A 55 -10.88 5.61 9.22
CA PHE A 55 -10.31 6.71 9.99
C PHE A 55 -8.77 6.80 9.91
N ILE A 56 -8.17 5.98 9.07
CA ILE A 56 -6.73 5.91 8.88
C ILE A 56 -6.39 5.87 7.39
N GLU A 57 -5.22 6.37 7.06
CA GLU A 57 -4.62 6.32 5.72
C GLU A 57 -3.37 5.44 5.80
N CYS A 58 -3.32 4.38 4.99
CA CYS A 58 -2.22 3.42 5.01
C CYS A 58 -1.44 3.45 3.70
N ASP A 59 -0.13 3.27 3.80
CA ASP A 59 0.74 3.11 2.64
C ASP A 59 0.42 1.81 1.88
N ASP A 60 0.59 1.83 0.57
CA ASP A 60 0.43 0.64 -0.26
C ASP A 60 1.48 -0.43 0.07
N PRO A 61 1.12 -1.73 0.02
CA PRO A 61 2.08 -2.82 0.18
C PRO A 61 3.21 -2.77 -0.86
N ILE A 62 4.45 -2.95 -0.40
CA ILE A 62 5.63 -3.02 -1.27
C ILE A 62 5.59 -4.31 -2.11
N ASP A 63 5.82 -4.20 -3.41
CA ASP A 63 5.92 -5.34 -4.33
C ASP A 63 7.35 -5.80 -4.54
N HIS A 64 7.65 -7.00 -4.03
CA HIS A 64 8.94 -7.67 -4.15
C HIS A 64 9.07 -8.50 -5.44
N LYS A 65 8.05 -8.51 -6.30
CA LYS A 65 8.08 -9.14 -7.65
C LYS A 65 8.57 -10.59 -7.64
N GLY A 66 8.13 -11.40 -6.68
CA GLY A 66 8.56 -12.78 -6.55
C GLY A 66 9.85 -13.01 -5.74
N ASN A 67 10.55 -11.95 -5.31
CA ASN A 67 11.77 -12.08 -4.51
C ASN A 67 11.47 -12.26 -3.02
N LYS A 68 11.59 -13.50 -2.54
CA LYS A 68 11.36 -13.85 -1.13
C LYS A 68 12.41 -13.24 -0.19
N THR A 69 13.67 -13.21 -0.61
CA THR A 69 14.77 -12.66 0.20
C THR A 69 14.54 -11.18 0.50
N ALA A 70 14.09 -10.40 -0.49
CA ALA A 70 13.78 -8.99 -0.31
C ALA A 70 12.65 -8.75 0.70
N LYS A 71 11.65 -9.65 0.72
CA LYS A 71 10.59 -9.62 1.74
C LYS A 71 11.14 -9.92 3.14
N ASP A 72 12.00 -10.93 3.26
CA ASP A 72 12.57 -11.33 4.55
C ASP A 72 13.49 -10.25 5.14
N GLU A 73 14.24 -9.55 4.30
CA GLU A 73 15.08 -8.41 4.70
C GLU A 73 14.26 -7.16 5.09
N ALA A 74 13.18 -6.86 4.34
CA ALA A 74 12.32 -5.72 4.62
C ALA A 74 11.38 -5.96 5.81
N GLY A 75 11.02 -7.22 6.10
CA GLY A 75 10.03 -7.59 7.12
C GLY A 75 8.58 -7.19 6.78
N MET A 76 8.35 -6.58 5.62
CA MET A 76 7.05 -6.12 5.11
C MET A 76 7.02 -6.10 3.58
N GLY A 77 5.84 -5.95 2.99
CA GLY A 77 5.59 -6.13 1.56
C GLY A 77 5.15 -7.56 1.19
N CYS A 78 4.95 -7.78 -0.11
CA CYS A 78 4.36 -8.98 -0.68
C CYS A 78 5.24 -9.54 -1.79
N VAL A 79 5.32 -10.86 -1.88
CA VAL A 79 6.04 -11.56 -2.96
C VAL A 79 5.12 -11.77 -4.15
N LYS A 80 3.85 -12.04 -3.87
CA LYS A 80 2.80 -12.28 -4.86
C LYS A 80 1.60 -11.38 -4.57
N PHE A 81 1.16 -10.65 -5.59
CA PHE A 81 -0.12 -9.95 -5.58
C PHE A 81 -1.21 -10.79 -6.22
N GLY A 82 -2.44 -10.62 -5.74
CA GLY A 82 -3.62 -11.28 -6.30
C GLY A 82 -4.16 -12.39 -5.41
N GLY A 83 -4.93 -13.29 -6.03
CA GLY A 83 -5.70 -14.33 -5.35
C GLY A 83 -7.17 -13.96 -5.22
N SER A 84 -8.04 -14.93 -5.49
CA SER A 84 -9.50 -14.80 -5.41
C SER A 84 -10.09 -15.37 -4.13
N ARG A 85 -9.34 -16.25 -3.44
CA ARG A 85 -9.74 -16.86 -2.17
C ARG A 85 -8.92 -16.30 -1.03
N TYR A 86 -9.54 -16.13 0.14
CA TYR A 86 -8.87 -15.60 1.34
C TYR A 86 -7.60 -16.38 1.73
N GLU A 87 -7.59 -17.69 1.52
CA GLU A 87 -6.45 -18.54 1.88
C GLU A 87 -5.24 -18.33 0.96
N ASP A 88 -5.48 -17.92 -0.28
CA ASP A 88 -4.45 -17.75 -1.31
C ASP A 88 -3.85 -16.34 -1.31
N VAL A 89 -4.50 -15.39 -0.62
CA VAL A 89 -4.09 -13.98 -0.56
C VAL A 89 -3.02 -13.81 0.52
N GLU A 90 -1.82 -13.41 0.08
CA GLU A 90 -0.73 -13.05 0.99
C GLU A 90 -1.11 -11.82 1.82
N ARG A 91 -0.66 -11.75 3.08
CA ARG A 91 -0.90 -10.62 3.96
C ARG A 91 0.40 -10.04 4.46
N THR A 92 0.43 -8.72 4.61
CA THR A 92 1.62 -8.00 5.04
C THR A 92 1.32 -6.92 6.06
N LYS A 93 2.37 -6.25 6.52
CA LYS A 93 2.32 -5.09 7.40
C LYS A 93 2.52 -3.83 6.57
N VAL A 94 1.80 -2.78 6.91
CA VAL A 94 1.97 -1.45 6.29
C VAL A 94 1.95 -0.38 7.37
N PHE A 95 2.56 0.76 7.07
CA PHE A 95 2.44 1.94 7.92
C PHE A 95 1.08 2.60 7.65
N CYS A 96 0.39 2.94 8.73
CA CYS A 96 -0.86 3.67 8.68
C CYS A 96 -0.77 4.90 9.58
N THR A 97 -1.38 5.98 9.13
CA THR A 97 -1.47 7.25 9.85
C THR A 97 -2.94 7.59 10.09
N VAL A 98 -3.25 8.04 11.30
CA VAL A 98 -4.60 8.48 11.67
C VAL A 98 -4.92 9.82 10.99
N LEU A 99 -6.16 9.95 10.50
CA LEU A 99 -6.65 11.21 9.92
C LEU A 99 -6.54 12.37 10.93
N PRO A 100 -6.27 13.61 10.46
CA PRO A 100 -5.96 14.73 11.34
C PRO A 100 -7.06 15.06 12.36
N ASP A 101 -8.33 14.87 11.96
CA ASP A 101 -9.52 15.22 12.75
C ASP A 101 -9.96 14.13 13.74
N ILE A 102 -9.28 12.97 13.74
CA ILE A 102 -9.64 11.86 14.63
C ILE A 102 -8.72 11.87 15.87
N GLU A 103 -9.34 11.98 17.04
CA GLU A 103 -8.66 11.89 18.32
C GLU A 103 -8.60 10.43 18.79
N CYS A 104 -7.39 9.95 19.08
CA CYS A 104 -7.14 8.62 19.59
C CYS A 104 -5.95 8.65 20.53
N HIS A 105 -5.80 7.57 21.31
CA HIS A 105 -4.73 7.42 22.27
C HIS A 105 -3.54 6.65 21.66
N GLY A 106 -2.33 7.21 21.76
CA GLY A 106 -1.10 6.58 21.28
C GLY A 106 -0.45 7.32 20.11
N CYS A 107 0.51 6.64 19.45
CA CYS A 107 1.14 7.15 18.23
C CYS A 107 0.14 7.18 17.07
N LYS A 108 0.04 8.33 16.38
CA LYS A 108 -0.83 8.49 15.21
C LYS A 108 -0.34 7.71 13.99
N THR A 109 0.96 7.40 13.91
CA THR A 109 1.52 6.53 12.86
C THR A 109 1.91 5.19 13.48
N PHE A 110 1.37 4.10 12.94
CA PHE A 110 1.56 2.76 13.48
C PHE A 110 1.63 1.70 12.38
N LEU A 111 2.25 0.56 12.70
CA LEU A 111 2.26 -0.62 11.82
C LEU A 111 0.95 -1.39 11.98
N ARG A 112 0.25 -1.60 10.87
CA ARG A 112 -0.97 -2.41 10.82
C ARG A 112 -0.68 -3.75 10.17
N ASP A 113 -0.96 -4.82 10.90
CA ASP A 113 -0.81 -6.19 10.43
C ASP A 113 -2.05 -6.65 9.63
N GLY A 114 -1.85 -7.63 8.74
CA GLY A 114 -2.95 -8.35 8.09
C GLY A 114 -3.56 -7.62 6.89
N VAL A 115 -2.82 -6.69 6.27
CA VAL A 115 -3.26 -6.02 5.05
C VAL A 115 -3.09 -6.98 3.86
N PRO A 116 -4.16 -7.22 3.07
CA PRO A 116 -4.10 -8.16 1.95
C PRO A 116 -3.31 -7.61 0.77
N CYS A 117 -2.49 -8.46 0.17
CA CYS A 117 -1.67 -8.18 -1.01
C CYS A 117 -2.50 -8.31 -2.31
N ILE A 118 -3.53 -7.47 -2.45
CA ILE A 118 -4.41 -7.47 -3.61
C ILE A 118 -4.27 -6.18 -4.40
N LYS A 119 -4.36 -6.30 -5.73
CA LYS A 119 -4.39 -5.17 -6.65
C LYS A 119 -5.66 -5.28 -7.47
N TYR A 120 -6.36 -4.17 -7.68
CA TYR A 120 -7.52 -4.09 -8.56
C TYR A 120 -7.12 -3.37 -9.85
N SER A 121 -7.46 -3.91 -11.02
CA SER A 121 -7.19 -3.29 -12.33
C SER A 121 -8.47 -2.80 -13.04
N GLY A 122 -9.56 -2.62 -12.29
CA GLY A 122 -10.84 -2.13 -12.82
C GLY A 122 -11.68 -3.19 -13.57
N HIS A 123 -11.23 -4.44 -13.57
CA HIS A 123 -12.03 -5.57 -14.03
C HIS A 123 -12.93 -6.05 -12.88
N TYR A 124 -14.21 -6.26 -13.19
CA TYR A 124 -15.20 -6.76 -12.23
C TYR A 124 -15.78 -8.06 -12.75
N PHE A 125 -15.83 -9.08 -11.88
CA PHE A 125 -16.43 -10.38 -12.19
C PHE A 125 -17.81 -10.26 -12.84
N THR A 126 -18.70 -9.47 -12.23
CA THR A 126 -20.08 -9.27 -12.71
C THR A 126 -20.13 -8.64 -14.10
N THR A 127 -19.30 -7.64 -14.36
CA THR A 127 -19.24 -6.96 -15.66
C THR A 127 -18.73 -7.90 -16.74
N THR A 128 -17.67 -8.68 -16.45
CA THR A 128 -17.16 -9.67 -17.39
C THR A 128 -18.17 -10.77 -17.66
N LEU A 129 -18.88 -11.27 -16.62
CA LEU A 129 -19.94 -12.26 -16.78
C LEU A 129 -21.05 -11.74 -17.68
N LEU A 130 -21.47 -10.48 -17.50
CA LEU A 130 -22.47 -9.83 -18.35
C LEU A 130 -22.01 -9.77 -19.81
N TYR A 131 -20.76 -9.38 -20.06
CA TYR A 131 -20.19 -9.38 -21.41
C TYR A 131 -20.08 -10.80 -22.00
N SER A 132 -19.80 -11.81 -21.17
CA SER A 132 -19.77 -13.20 -21.61
C SER A 132 -21.17 -13.68 -22.04
N ILE A 133 -22.22 -13.32 -21.29
CA ILE A 133 -23.59 -13.69 -21.64
C ILE A 133 -24.10 -12.95 -22.88
N LEU A 134 -23.89 -11.64 -22.98
CA LEU A 134 -24.45 -10.80 -24.05
C LEU A 134 -23.59 -10.76 -25.32
N LEU A 135 -22.27 -10.74 -25.17
CA LEU A 135 -21.30 -10.52 -26.24
C LEU A 135 -20.26 -11.65 -26.34
N GLY A 136 -20.49 -12.78 -25.66
CA GLY A 136 -19.53 -13.89 -25.64
C GLY A 136 -19.34 -14.58 -26.98
N PHE A 137 -20.31 -14.49 -27.91
CA PHE A 137 -20.12 -14.96 -29.29
C PHE A 137 -19.04 -14.18 -30.05
N LEU A 138 -18.77 -12.93 -29.66
CA LEU A 138 -17.66 -12.11 -30.17
C LEU A 138 -16.38 -12.28 -29.34
N GLY A 139 -16.42 -12.99 -28.21
CA GLY A 139 -15.30 -13.13 -27.28
C GLY A 139 -14.91 -11.85 -26.53
N MET A 140 -15.84 -10.90 -26.38
CA MET A 140 -15.59 -9.60 -25.72
C MET A 140 -15.10 -9.77 -24.27
N ASP A 141 -15.65 -10.75 -23.55
CA ASP A 141 -15.25 -11.11 -22.20
C ASP A 141 -13.74 -11.39 -22.09
N ARG A 142 -13.18 -12.09 -23.07
CA ARG A 142 -11.77 -12.48 -23.08
C ARG A 142 -10.83 -11.37 -23.54
N PHE A 143 -11.31 -10.47 -24.41
CA PHE A 143 -10.61 -9.22 -24.72
C PHE A 143 -10.52 -8.31 -23.50
N CYS A 144 -11.60 -8.19 -22.71
CA CYS A 144 -11.60 -7.38 -21.49
C CYS A 144 -10.63 -7.88 -20.42
N LEU A 145 -10.32 -9.18 -20.39
CA LEU A 145 -9.39 -9.79 -19.43
C LEU A 145 -7.91 -9.70 -19.84
N GLY A 146 -7.60 -9.16 -21.01
CA GLY A 146 -6.24 -9.07 -21.56
C GLY A 146 -5.82 -10.25 -22.43
N GLN A 147 -6.57 -11.36 -22.42
CA GLN A 147 -6.25 -12.62 -23.12
C GLN A 147 -6.52 -12.58 -24.63
N THR A 148 -5.85 -11.63 -25.30
CA THR A 148 -6.08 -11.26 -26.71
C THR A 148 -5.89 -12.44 -27.66
N GLY A 149 -4.89 -13.29 -27.45
CA GLY A 149 -4.62 -14.43 -28.33
C GLY A 149 -5.80 -15.41 -28.42
N THR A 150 -6.35 -15.78 -27.27
CA THR A 150 -7.51 -16.68 -27.21
C THR A 150 -8.81 -16.02 -27.67
N ALA A 151 -8.94 -14.71 -27.49
CA ALA A 151 -10.08 -13.95 -27.97
C ALA A 151 -10.10 -13.87 -29.50
N VAL A 152 -8.95 -13.64 -30.14
CA VAL A 152 -8.79 -13.69 -31.60
C VAL A 152 -9.06 -15.10 -32.14
N GLY A 153 -8.61 -16.15 -31.45
CA GLY A 153 -8.92 -17.54 -31.82
C GLY A 153 -10.44 -17.83 -31.88
N LYS A 154 -11.23 -17.27 -30.95
CA LYS A 154 -12.69 -17.36 -31.00
C LYS A 154 -13.28 -16.62 -32.20
N LEU A 155 -12.78 -15.41 -32.49
CA LEU A 155 -13.25 -14.63 -33.65
C LEU A 155 -12.97 -15.33 -34.98
N LEU A 156 -11.77 -15.89 -35.14
CA LEU A 156 -11.40 -16.62 -36.36
C LEU A 156 -12.22 -17.90 -36.55
N THR A 157 -12.67 -18.51 -35.46
CA THR A 157 -13.58 -19.68 -35.50
C THR A 157 -15.06 -19.29 -35.56
N LEU A 158 -15.38 -18.01 -35.84
CA LEU A 158 -16.73 -17.43 -35.88
C LEU A 158 -17.54 -17.68 -34.59
N GLY A 159 -16.88 -17.69 -33.44
CA GLY A 159 -17.52 -17.97 -32.14
C GLY A 159 -18.03 -19.40 -32.01
N GLY A 160 -17.46 -20.33 -32.79
CA GLY A 160 -17.70 -21.78 -32.82
C GLY A 160 -19.10 -22.21 -32.38
N ILE A 161 -20.11 -21.95 -33.22
CA ILE A 161 -21.50 -22.48 -33.14
C ILE A 161 -22.12 -22.37 -31.71
N GLY A 162 -21.67 -21.43 -30.88
CA GLY A 162 -22.14 -21.25 -29.51
C GLY A 162 -21.58 -22.24 -28.46
N VAL A 163 -20.78 -23.24 -28.85
CA VAL A 163 -20.13 -24.16 -27.89
C VAL A 163 -19.08 -23.41 -27.07
N TRP A 164 -18.28 -22.57 -27.72
CA TRP A 164 -17.28 -21.74 -27.05
C TRP A 164 -17.90 -20.84 -26.00
N TRP A 165 -19.01 -20.20 -26.34
CA TRP A 165 -19.77 -19.36 -25.42
C TRP A 165 -20.16 -20.08 -24.13
N VAL A 166 -20.71 -21.31 -24.21
CA VAL A 166 -21.07 -22.09 -23.02
C VAL A 166 -19.83 -22.44 -22.19
N VAL A 167 -18.74 -22.86 -22.84
CA VAL A 167 -17.48 -23.22 -22.15
C VAL A 167 -16.91 -22.01 -21.42
N ASP A 168 -16.92 -20.83 -22.03
CA ASP A 168 -16.41 -19.61 -21.40
C ASP A 168 -17.23 -19.18 -20.19
N VAL A 169 -18.57 -19.25 -20.28
CA VAL A 169 -19.44 -18.97 -19.14
C VAL A 169 -19.13 -19.92 -17.98
N ILE A 170 -18.94 -21.22 -18.26
CA ILE A 170 -18.56 -22.21 -17.24
C ILE A 170 -17.20 -21.85 -16.61
N LEU A 171 -16.18 -21.59 -17.43
CA LEU A 171 -14.82 -21.28 -16.96
C LEU A 171 -14.77 -19.99 -16.12
N LEU A 172 -15.58 -19.00 -16.48
CA LEU A 172 -15.69 -17.73 -15.75
C LEU A 172 -16.35 -17.98 -14.39
N VAL A 173 -17.49 -18.66 -14.35
CA VAL A 173 -18.22 -18.96 -13.09
C VAL A 173 -17.41 -19.86 -12.16
N THR A 174 -16.60 -20.80 -12.69
CA THR A 174 -15.71 -21.65 -11.88
C THR A 174 -14.44 -20.92 -11.40
N ASN A 175 -14.30 -19.60 -11.61
CA ASN A 175 -13.08 -18.81 -11.33
C ASN A 175 -11.81 -19.39 -11.98
N SER A 176 -11.97 -20.22 -13.02
CA SER A 176 -10.86 -20.81 -13.77
C SER A 176 -10.32 -19.83 -14.82
N LEU A 177 -11.14 -18.85 -15.21
CA LEU A 177 -10.75 -17.71 -16.03
C LEU A 177 -10.59 -16.47 -15.13
N GLN A 178 -9.39 -15.90 -15.08
CA GLN A 178 -9.05 -14.72 -14.28
C GLN A 178 -8.32 -13.70 -15.17
N PRO A 179 -8.29 -12.41 -14.78
CA PRO A 179 -7.53 -11.39 -15.50
C PRO A 179 -6.05 -11.78 -15.62
N GLU A 180 -5.45 -11.49 -16.77
CA GLU A 180 -4.05 -11.84 -17.06
C GLU A 180 -3.06 -11.16 -16.11
N ASP A 181 -3.40 -9.97 -15.64
CA ASP A 181 -2.60 -9.20 -14.67
C ASP A 181 -2.55 -9.83 -13.27
N GLY A 182 -3.32 -10.90 -13.01
CA GLY A 182 -3.42 -11.53 -11.70
C GLY A 182 -4.09 -10.65 -10.63
N SER A 183 -4.73 -9.55 -11.05
CA SER A 183 -5.47 -8.66 -10.16
C SER A 183 -6.70 -9.36 -9.56
N ASN A 184 -7.07 -8.93 -8.36
CA ASN A 184 -8.35 -9.33 -7.80
C ASN A 184 -9.46 -8.55 -8.53
N TRP A 185 -10.47 -9.27 -8.99
CA TRP A 185 -11.63 -8.76 -9.72
C TRP A 185 -12.96 -8.91 -8.96
N ASN A 186 -12.89 -9.40 -7.72
CA ASN A 186 -14.04 -9.68 -6.88
C ASN A 186 -13.82 -9.05 -5.48
N PRO A 187 -14.19 -7.77 -5.30
CA PRO A 187 -13.95 -7.04 -4.06
C PRO A 187 -14.83 -7.49 -2.89
N TYR A 188 -15.84 -8.34 -3.14
CA TYR A 188 -16.86 -8.73 -2.16
C TYR A 188 -16.75 -10.17 -1.68
N VAL A 189 -15.79 -10.96 -2.18
CA VAL A 189 -15.59 -12.34 -1.69
C VAL A 189 -14.68 -12.39 -0.51
#